data_AF-A0A451CHS2-F1
#
_entry.id   AF-A0A451CHS2-F1
#
_cell.length_a   1.000
_cell.length_b   1.000
_cell.length_c   1.000
_cell.angle_alpha   90.00
_cell.angle_beta   90.00
_cell.angle_gamma   90.00
#
_symmetry.space_group_name_H-M   'P 1'
#
loop_
_entity.id
_entity.type
_entity.pdbx_description
1 polymer ?
#
loop_
_entity_poly.entity_id
_entity_poly.type
_entity_poly.pdbx_seq_one_letter_code
_entity_poly.pdbx_strand_id
1 'polypeptide(L)'
;MFERDRFIADCQSALREGPGYKAVREVIARAVSEPAAVIRELGAPERSEVQRLYQSEHLTILNVIWGAKMTVMPHNHEMWAIIGIYTRATE
;
A
#
# COMPACT_ATOMS: atom_id res chain seq x y z
N MET A 1 -4.17 -3.91 -14.06
CA MET A 1 -3.49 -2.60 -14.25
C MET A 1 -3.76 -1.68 -13.07
N PHE A 2 -2.70 -1.31 -12.35
CA PHE A 2 -2.73 -0.33 -11.26
C PHE A 2 -2.72 1.10 -11.81
N GLU A 3 -3.57 1.97 -11.27
CA GLU A 3 -3.57 3.43 -11.47
C GLU A 3 -3.89 4.03 -10.09
N ARG A 4 -3.14 5.05 -9.69
CA ARG A 4 -3.12 5.51 -8.29
C ARG A 4 -4.49 6.01 -7.83
N ASP A 5 -5.14 6.85 -8.60
CA ASP A 5 -6.38 7.49 -8.18
C ASP A 5 -7.55 6.49 -8.16
N ARG A 6 -7.56 5.56 -9.12
CA ARG A 6 -8.47 4.41 -9.14
C ARG A 6 -8.26 3.48 -7.95
N PHE A 7 -7.01 3.17 -7.62
CA PHE A 7 -6.69 2.33 -6.46
C PHE A 7 -7.18 2.97 -5.16
N ILE A 8 -7.00 4.28 -5.00
CA ILE A 8 -7.53 5.04 -3.86
C ILE A 8 -9.06 4.93 -3.80
N ALA A 9 -9.75 5.17 -4.93
CA ALA A 9 -11.20 5.09 -5.01
C ALA A 9 -11.74 3.68 -4.70
N ASP A 10 -11.08 2.64 -5.20
CA ASP A 10 -11.45 1.24 -4.95
C ASP A 10 -11.24 0.88 -3.47
N CYS A 11 -10.16 1.34 -2.82
CA CYS A 11 -9.95 1.15 -1.38
C CYS A 11 -11.02 1.87 -0.55
N GLN A 12 -11.37 3.11 -0.90
CA GLN A 12 -12.45 3.84 -0.23
C GLN A 12 -13.81 3.16 -0.40
N SER A 13 -14.08 2.59 -1.57
CA SER A 13 -15.32 1.85 -1.82
C SER A 13 -15.39 0.58 -1.01
N ALA A 14 -14.32 -0.22 -1.04
CA ALA A 14 -14.22 -1.46 -0.28
C ALA A 14 -14.35 -1.22 1.24
N LEU A 15 -13.80 -0.11 1.75
CA LEU A 15 -13.90 0.22 3.17
C LEU A 15 -15.35 0.43 3.63
N ARG A 16 -16.26 0.84 2.73
CA ARG A 16 -17.68 1.03 3.05
C ARG A 16 -18.49 -0.28 3.11
N GLU A 17 -17.90 -1.41 2.74
CA GLU A 17 -18.58 -2.71 2.68
C GLU A 17 -18.33 -3.54 3.94
N GLY A 18 -19.36 -3.75 4.77
CA GLY A 18 -19.32 -4.71 5.90
C GLY A 18 -18.05 -4.60 6.77
N PRO A 19 -17.34 -5.71 7.08
CA PRO A 19 -16.01 -5.64 7.68
C PRO A 19 -14.99 -5.13 6.62
N GLY A 20 -15.01 -3.83 6.36
CA GLY A 20 -14.38 -3.17 5.20
C GLY A 20 -12.90 -3.46 5.00
N TYR A 21 -12.15 -3.76 6.07
CA TYR A 21 -10.74 -4.15 5.95
C TYR A 21 -10.55 -5.46 5.14
N LYS A 22 -11.50 -6.41 5.18
CA LYS A 22 -11.42 -7.64 4.36
C LYS A 22 -11.57 -7.32 2.88
N ALA A 23 -12.48 -6.42 2.53
CA ALA A 23 -12.67 -5.99 1.15
C ALA A 23 -11.45 -5.20 0.65
N VAL A 24 -10.89 -4.31 1.49
CA VAL A 24 -9.65 -3.58 1.16
C VAL A 24 -8.48 -4.55 0.92
N ARG A 25 -8.41 -5.66 1.66
CA ARG A 25 -7.41 -6.71 1.43
C ARG A 25 -7.47 -7.28 0.01
N GLU A 26 -8.66 -7.49 -0.55
CA GLU A 26 -8.81 -7.98 -1.92
C GLU A 26 -8.35 -6.94 -2.95
N VAL A 27 -8.61 -5.66 -2.70
CA VAL A 27 -8.12 -4.56 -3.56
C VAL A 27 -6.59 -4.56 -3.57
N ILE A 28 -5.96 -4.65 -2.40
CA ILE A 28 -4.49 -4.70 -2.26
C ILE A 28 -3.92 -5.95 -2.92
N ALA A 29 -4.54 -7.13 -2.72
CA ALA A 29 -4.09 -8.39 -3.31
C ALA A 29 -4.06 -8.33 -4.84
N ARG A 30 -5.09 -7.75 -5.46
CA ARG A 30 -5.12 -7.54 -6.92
C ARG A 30 -4.03 -6.56 -7.37
N ALA A 31 -3.84 -5.46 -6.65
CA ALA A 31 -2.80 -4.49 -6.98
C ALA A 31 -1.40 -5.11 -6.98
N VAL A 32 -1.03 -5.82 -5.91
CA VAL A 32 0.32 -6.39 -5.76
C VAL A 32 0.55 -7.68 -6.57
N SER A 33 -0.51 -8.27 -7.15
CA SER A 33 -0.37 -9.38 -8.10
C SER A 33 0.23 -8.97 -9.45
N GLU A 34 0.25 -7.68 -9.76
CA GLU A 34 0.93 -7.10 -10.93
C GLU A 34 2.03 -6.08 -10.50
N PRO A 35 3.13 -6.52 -9.86
CA PRO A 35 4.24 -5.65 -9.42
C PRO A 35 4.69 -4.58 -10.41
N ALA A 36 4.86 -4.96 -11.68
CA ALA A 36 5.36 -4.08 -12.72
C ALA A 36 4.40 -2.91 -13.00
N ALA A 37 3.09 -3.11 -12.82
CA ALA A 37 2.11 -2.05 -12.97
C ALA A 37 2.22 -1.03 -11.82
N VAL A 38 2.44 -1.50 -10.59
CA VAL A 38 2.65 -0.63 -9.42
C VAL A 38 3.93 0.20 -9.59
N ILE A 39 5.04 -0.43 -9.99
CA ILE A 39 6.32 0.26 -10.24
C ILE A 39 6.21 1.28 -11.36
N ARG A 40 5.49 0.95 -12.45
CA ARG A 40 5.29 1.87 -13.57
C ARG A 40 4.55 3.14 -13.15
N GLU A 41 3.58 3.02 -12.24
CA GLU A 41 2.76 4.14 -11.76
C GLU A 41 3.46 4.95 -10.66
N LEU A 42 4.07 4.27 -9.69
CA LEU A 42 4.67 4.93 -8.50
C LEU A 42 6.15 5.28 -8.67
N GLY A 43 6.80 4.79 -9.73
CA GLY A 43 8.22 4.93 -9.96
C GLY A 43 9.04 3.78 -9.34
N ALA A 44 10.30 3.66 -9.78
CA ALA A 44 11.24 2.72 -9.22
C ALA A 44 11.65 3.12 -7.78
N PRO A 45 11.90 2.15 -6.87
CA PRO A 45 12.35 2.46 -5.52
C PRO A 45 13.82 2.91 -5.51
N GLU A 46 14.07 4.20 -5.69
CA GLU A 46 15.43 4.76 -5.79
C GLU A 46 16.06 5.11 -4.42
N ARG A 47 15.23 5.47 -3.44
CA ARG A 47 15.68 5.82 -2.08
C ARG A 47 14.65 5.38 -1.04
N SER A 48 15.11 5.17 0.19
CA SER A 48 14.19 4.91 1.29
C SER A 48 13.28 6.09 1.55
N GLU A 49 11.97 5.84 1.63
CA GLU A 49 10.96 6.88 1.77
C GLU A 49 9.63 6.30 2.27
N VAL A 50 8.88 7.11 3.01
CA VAL A 50 7.46 6.86 3.30
C VAL A 50 6.65 7.89 2.54
N GLN A 51 6.00 7.47 1.46
CA GLN A 51 5.21 8.34 0.61
C GLN A 51 3.73 8.20 0.96
N ARG A 52 3.07 9.30 1.29
CA ARG A 52 1.62 9.34 1.52
C ARG A 52 0.90 9.47 0.18
N LEU A 53 0.24 8.40 -0.26
CA LEU A 53 -0.57 8.41 -1.48
C LEU A 53 -1.96 9.03 -1.23
N TYR A 54 -2.53 8.77 -0.07
CA TYR A 54 -3.84 9.29 0.32
C TYR A 54 -3.99 9.36 1.84
N GLN A 55 -4.77 10.31 2.33
CA GLN A 55 -5.16 10.42 3.73
C GLN A 55 -6.53 11.04 3.87
N SER A 56 -7.31 10.48 4.80
CA SER A 56 -8.58 10.99 5.31
C SER A 56 -8.75 10.54 6.76
N GLU A 57 -9.84 10.95 7.39
CA GLU A 57 -10.21 10.50 8.74
C GLU A 57 -10.33 8.96 8.86
N HIS A 58 -10.70 8.27 7.77
CA HIS A 58 -11.03 6.84 7.81
C HIS A 58 -10.01 5.94 7.11
N LEU A 59 -9.12 6.50 6.28
CA LEU A 59 -8.19 5.72 5.47
C LEU A 59 -6.91 6.51 5.20
N THR A 60 -5.76 5.87 5.47
CA THR A 60 -4.44 6.31 5.04
C THR A 60 -3.83 5.24 4.14
N ILE A 61 -3.26 5.66 3.01
CA ILE A 61 -2.54 4.78 2.07
C ILE A 61 -1.11 5.30 1.95
N LEU A 62 -0.15 4.42 2.27
CA LEU A 62 1.27 4.71 2.20
C LEU A 62 1.94 3.80 1.17
N ASN A 63 2.86 4.35 0.40
CA ASN A 63 3.89 3.60 -0.31
C ASN A 63 5.19 3.68 0.51
N VAL A 64 5.67 2.53 1.00
CA VAL A 64 6.84 2.47 1.88
C VAL A 64 7.99 1.81 1.14
N ILE A 65 9.04 2.59 0.88
CA ILE A 65 10.26 2.12 0.24
C ILE A 65 11.30 1.83 1.34
N TRP A 66 11.58 0.55 1.52
CA TRP A 66 12.49 0.07 2.55
C TRP A 66 13.94 0.22 2.11
N GLY A 67 14.74 0.96 2.89
CA GLY A 67 16.18 1.05 2.65
C GLY A 67 16.92 -0.24 3.02
N ALA A 68 18.10 -0.45 2.44
CA ALA A 68 18.97 -1.56 2.82
C ALA A 68 19.27 -1.51 4.33
N LYS A 69 19.04 -2.63 5.03
CA LYS A 69 19.23 -2.77 6.49
C LYS A 69 18.37 -1.82 7.35
N MET A 70 17.35 -1.18 6.77
CA MET A 70 16.41 -0.38 7.55
C MET A 70 15.61 -1.30 8.47
N THR A 71 15.42 -0.86 9.71
CA THR A 71 14.62 -1.56 10.72
C THR A 71 13.59 -0.59 11.29
N VAL A 72 12.37 -1.07 11.48
CA VAL A 72 11.35 -0.37 12.25
C VAL A 72 11.24 -1.05 13.61
N MET A 73 11.26 -0.26 14.67
CA MET A 73 11.18 -0.77 16.04
C MET A 73 9.85 -1.51 16.26
N PRO A 74 9.79 -2.51 17.18
CA PRO A 74 8.54 -3.16 17.53
C PRO A 74 7.47 -2.13 17.94
N HIS A 75 6.28 -2.26 17.36
CA HIS A 75 5.16 -1.35 17.61
C HIS A 75 3.83 -2.07 17.41
N ASN A 76 2.77 -1.46 17.94
CA ASN A 76 1.38 -1.83 17.67
C ASN A 76 0.75 -0.77 16.75
N HIS A 77 -0.31 -1.13 16.05
CA HIS A 77 -1.01 -0.19 15.16
C HIS A 77 -2.21 0.46 15.85
N GLU A 78 -2.71 -0.13 16.95
CA GLU A 78 -3.96 0.28 17.64
C GLU A 78 -5.20 0.32 16.73
N MET A 79 -5.08 -0.21 15.51
CA MET A 79 -6.10 -0.31 14.48
C MET A 79 -5.73 -1.41 13.48
N TRP A 80 -6.60 -1.68 12.50
CA TRP A 80 -6.30 -2.64 11.43
C TRP A 80 -5.26 -2.06 10.46
N ALA A 81 -4.41 -2.93 9.90
CA ALA A 81 -3.45 -2.58 8.86
C ALA A 81 -3.31 -3.73 7.86
N ILE A 82 -3.13 -3.41 6.59
CA ILE A 82 -2.96 -4.39 5.51
C ILE A 82 -1.71 -4.01 4.73
N ILE A 83 -0.77 -4.95 4.63
CA ILE A 83 0.53 -4.73 3.98
C ILE A 83 0.59 -5.58 2.72
N GLY A 84 0.75 -4.94 1.57
CA GLY A 84 0.98 -5.58 0.28
C GLY A 84 2.41 -5.33 -0.19
N ILE A 85 3.18 -6.42 -0.37
CA ILE A 85 4.55 -6.34 -0.89
C ILE A 85 4.50 -6.52 -2.41
N TYR A 86 4.96 -5.52 -3.15
CA TYR A 86 4.96 -5.56 -4.62
C TYR A 86 6.36 -5.62 -5.23
N THR A 87 7.43 -5.43 -4.47
CA THR A 87 8.80 -5.62 -4.97
C THR A 87 9.72 -6.05 -3.83
N ARG A 88 10.87 -6.62 -4.20
CA ARG A 88 11.91 -7.05 -3.27
C ARG A 88 13.06 -6.05 -3.27
N ALA A 89 13.86 -6.05 -2.21
CA ALA A 89 15.17 -5.45 -2.25
C ALA A 89 16.00 -6.12 -3.36
N THR A 90 16.59 -5.33 -4.24
CA THR A 90 17.66 -5.78 -5.13
C THR A 90 18.97 -5.72 -4.35
N GLU A 91 19.80 -6.76 -4.48
CA GLU A 91 21.14 -6.82 -3.86
C GLU A 91 22.07 -5.72 -4.39
#